data_AF-A0A7Y6F5E0-F1
#
_entry.id   AF-A0A7Y6F5E0-F1
#
_cell.length_a   1.000
_cell.length_b   1.000
_cell.length_c   1.000
_cell.angle_alpha   90.00
_cell.angle_beta   90.00
_cell.angle_gamma   90.00
#
_symmetry.space_group_name_H-M   'P 1'
#
loop_
_entity.id
_entity.type
_entity.pdbx_description
1 polymer ?
#
loop_
_entity_poly.entity_id
_entity_poly.type
_entity_poly.pdbx_seq_one_letter_code
_entity_poly.pdbx_strand_id
1 'polypeptide(L)'
;MGTNGSTMLAPLRQGLPPLDPAHVRYAASCALPPRYEAVRSARAFTRRTLAEWENDKRFDDIALVVSELVTNALRHALPADTPRPDDPPVRLHLTACERRLVCAVRDPSTGTPAARPPGDCDAESGRG
;
A
#
# COMPACT_ATOMS: atom_id res chain seq x y z
N MET A 1 18.40 -17.34 -21.15
CA MET A 1 18.22 -17.63 -19.72
C MET A 1 17.14 -16.70 -19.21
N GLY A 2 15.92 -17.22 -19.04
CA GLY A 2 14.71 -16.44 -18.84
C GLY A 2 14.53 -15.99 -17.39
N THR A 3 14.17 -14.72 -17.23
CA THR A 3 13.87 -14.06 -15.96
C THR A 3 12.54 -14.56 -15.38
N ASN A 4 12.62 -15.30 -14.27
CA ASN A 4 11.46 -15.76 -13.47
C ASN A 4 10.88 -14.66 -12.56
N GLY A 5 10.74 -13.42 -13.07
CA GLY A 5 10.27 -12.27 -12.26
C GLY A 5 8.76 -12.05 -12.26
N SER A 6 8.03 -12.56 -13.25
CA SER A 6 6.60 -12.23 -13.46
C SER A 6 5.60 -13.10 -12.69
N THR A 7 6.04 -14.19 -12.06
CA THR A 7 5.14 -15.21 -11.50
C THR A 7 4.51 -14.80 -10.16
N MET A 8 5.07 -13.83 -9.43
CA MET A 8 4.61 -13.48 -8.09
C MET A 8 3.44 -12.47 -8.06
N LEU A 9 3.27 -11.68 -9.12
CA LEU A 9 2.21 -10.67 -9.23
C LEU A 9 0.98 -11.16 -10.02
N ALA A 10 1.10 -12.24 -10.79
CA ALA A 10 -0.02 -12.82 -11.53
C ALA A 10 -1.23 -13.19 -10.63
N PRO A 11 -1.05 -13.76 -9.41
CA PRO A 11 -2.18 -14.09 -8.55
C PRO A 11 -2.88 -12.86 -7.96
N LEU A 12 -2.16 -11.74 -7.77
CA LEU A 12 -2.71 -10.52 -7.16
C LEU A 12 -3.52 -9.68 -8.16
N ARG A 13 -3.30 -9.89 -9.47
CA ARG A 13 -4.10 -9.29 -10.56
C ARG A 13 -5.50 -9.89 -10.67
N GLN A 14 -5.69 -11.11 -10.18
CA GLN A 14 -6.99 -11.79 -10.14
C GLN A 14 -7.83 -11.39 -8.91
N GLY A 15 -7.37 -10.39 -8.16
CA GLY A 15 -7.92 -10.01 -6.86
C GLY A 15 -7.22 -10.80 -5.76
N LEU A 16 -7.00 -10.15 -4.61
CA LEU A 16 -6.77 -10.88 -3.37
C LEU A 16 -7.93 -11.88 -3.23
N PRO A 17 -7.66 -13.18 -2.93
CA PRO A 17 -8.75 -14.07 -2.55
C PRO A 17 -9.56 -13.33 -1.47
N PRO A 18 -10.90 -13.27 -1.58
CA PRO A 18 -11.70 -12.48 -0.67
C PRO A 18 -11.25 -12.82 0.73
N LEU A 19 -10.77 -11.82 1.47
CA LEU A 19 -10.46 -12.02 2.87
C LEU A 19 -11.78 -12.44 3.48
N ASP A 20 -11.88 -13.73 3.81
CA ASP A 20 -13.06 -14.25 4.45
C ASP A 20 -13.21 -13.45 5.75
N PRO A 21 -14.27 -12.63 5.89
CA PRO A 21 -14.45 -11.78 7.05
C PRO A 21 -14.50 -12.61 8.35
N ALA A 22 -14.81 -13.91 8.27
CA ALA A 22 -14.76 -14.82 9.40
C ALA A 22 -13.34 -15.02 9.97
N HIS A 23 -12.29 -14.80 9.17
CA HIS A 23 -10.89 -14.98 9.56
C HIS A 23 -10.18 -13.66 9.93
N VAL A 24 -10.87 -12.53 9.81
CA VAL A 24 -10.34 -11.22 10.20
C VAL A 24 -10.35 -11.13 11.72
N ARG A 25 -9.16 -10.95 12.31
CA ARG A 25 -8.99 -10.78 13.76
C ARG A 25 -9.00 -9.31 14.15
N TYR A 26 -8.33 -8.48 13.36
CA TYR A 26 -8.26 -7.05 13.58
C TYR A 26 -8.29 -6.30 12.25
N ALA A 27 -8.92 -5.13 12.25
CA ALA A 27 -8.92 -4.22 11.12
C ALA A 27 -8.84 -2.78 11.62
N ALA A 28 -8.03 -1.97 10.96
CA ALA A 28 -7.92 -0.54 11.23
C ALA A 28 -7.80 0.22 9.91
N SER A 29 -8.36 1.43 9.87
CA SER A 29 -8.20 2.31 8.70
C SER A 29 -7.99 3.76 9.11
N CYS A 30 -7.29 4.51 8.26
CA CYS A 30 -7.14 5.94 8.42
C CYS A 30 -7.24 6.66 7.07
N ALA A 31 -7.72 7.89 7.11
CA ALA A 31 -7.67 8.80 5.98
C ALA A 31 -6.36 9.60 6.04
N LEU A 32 -5.70 9.69 4.90
CA LEU A 32 -4.44 10.38 4.69
C LEU A 32 -4.72 11.58 3.78
N PRO A 33 -4.34 12.80 4.19
CA PRO A 33 -4.50 13.96 3.33
C PRO A 33 -3.67 13.78 2.04
N PRO A 34 -4.11 14.36 0.92
CA PRO A 34 -3.40 14.30 -0.36
C PRO A 34 -2.15 15.19 -0.28
N ARG A 35 -1.11 14.73 0.41
CA ARG A 35 0.18 15.42 0.53
C ARG A 35 1.27 14.44 0.96
N TYR A 36 2.49 14.59 0.48
CA TYR A 36 3.58 13.64 0.72
C TYR A 36 3.93 13.49 2.21
N GLU A 37 3.69 14.51 3.03
CA GLU A 37 3.88 14.44 4.49
C GLU A 37 2.97 13.38 5.14
N ALA A 38 1.87 13.00 4.48
CA ALA A 38 0.97 11.96 4.95
C ALA A 38 1.64 10.58 5.02
N VAL A 39 2.76 10.34 4.33
CA VAL A 39 3.56 9.11 4.48
C VAL A 39 4.06 8.95 5.92
N ARG A 40 4.44 10.05 6.58
CA ARG A 40 4.82 10.02 8.01
C ARG A 40 3.62 9.61 8.87
N SER A 41 2.45 10.17 8.60
CA SER A 41 1.21 9.82 9.30
C SER A 41 0.81 8.37 9.09
N ALA A 42 1.00 7.84 7.87
CA ALA A 42 0.77 6.44 7.54
C ALA A 42 1.69 5.52 8.36
N ARG A 43 3.00 5.81 8.40
CA ARG A 43 3.97 5.04 9.22
C ARG A 43 3.64 5.09 10.71
N ALA A 44 3.27 6.26 11.24
CA ALA A 44 2.90 6.41 12.64
C ALA A 44 1.62 5.63 12.97
N PHE A 45 0.63 5.67 12.08
CA PHE A 45 -0.59 4.86 12.19
C PHE A 45 -0.26 3.35 12.19
N THR A 46 0.53 2.88 11.23
CA THR A 46 0.97 1.48 11.15
C THR A 46 1.70 1.03 12.41
N ARG A 47 2.61 1.85 12.96
CA ARG A 47 3.33 1.52 14.19
C ARG A 47 2.37 1.30 15.35
N ARG A 48 1.46 2.24 15.57
CA ARG A 48 0.47 2.17 16.65
C ARG A 48 -0.43 0.95 16.48
N THR A 49 -0.94 0.71 15.28
CA THR A 49 -1.83 -0.42 15.00
C THR A 49 -1.11 -1.76 15.19
N LEU A 50 0.13 -1.90 14.77
CA LEU A 50 0.89 -3.14 14.98
C LEU A 50 1.24 -3.36 16.45
N ALA A 51 1.50 -2.31 17.21
CA ALA A 51 1.71 -2.39 18.66
C ALA A 51 0.44 -2.84 19.39
N GLU A 52 -0.71 -2.29 19.01
CA GLU A 52 -2.03 -2.70 19.52
C GLU A 52 -2.37 -4.16 19.19
N TRP A 53 -1.82 -4.71 18.10
CA TRP A 53 -2.02 -6.10 17.68
C TRP A 53 -0.88 -7.03 18.10
N GLU A 54 0.04 -6.56 18.95
CA GLU A 54 1.19 -7.31 19.46
C GLU A 54 2.11 -7.87 18.34
N ASN A 55 2.20 -7.15 17.20
CA ASN A 55 2.91 -7.55 15.99
C ASN A 55 4.00 -6.55 15.57
N ASP A 56 4.72 -6.01 16.54
CA ASP A 56 5.77 -4.99 16.31
C ASP A 56 7.01 -5.53 15.58
N LYS A 57 7.25 -6.84 15.63
CA LYS A 57 8.46 -7.47 15.06
C LYS A 57 8.62 -7.28 13.55
N ARG A 58 7.52 -7.00 12.84
CA ARG A 58 7.50 -6.81 11.38
C ARG A 58 7.33 -5.35 10.98
N PHE A 59 7.42 -4.42 11.93
CA PHE A 59 7.11 -3.01 11.70
C PHE A 59 7.94 -2.42 10.56
N ASP A 60 9.25 -2.68 10.50
CA ASP A 60 10.11 -2.05 9.49
C ASP A 60 9.74 -2.48 8.06
N ASP A 61 9.52 -3.78 7.84
CA ASP A 61 9.08 -4.32 6.54
C ASP A 61 7.71 -3.77 6.14
N ILE A 62 6.76 -3.76 7.08
CA ILE A 62 5.39 -3.29 6.82
C ILE A 62 5.39 -1.78 6.59
N ALA A 63 6.19 -1.03 7.34
CA ALA A 63 6.31 0.42 7.19
C ALA A 63 6.90 0.79 5.83
N LEU A 64 7.84 0.01 5.31
CA LEU A 64 8.35 0.17 3.95
C LEU A 64 7.22 -0.04 2.93
N VAL A 65 6.52 -1.16 2.99
CA VAL A 65 5.40 -1.48 2.08
C VAL A 65 4.32 -0.39 2.13
N VAL A 66 3.91 0.04 3.32
CA VAL A 66 2.91 1.11 3.48
C VAL A 66 3.42 2.43 2.90
N SER A 67 4.70 2.76 3.09
CA SER A 67 5.29 4.00 2.55
C SER A 67 5.29 3.99 1.03
N GLU A 68 5.67 2.88 0.40
CA GLU A 68 5.67 2.73 -1.06
C GLU A 68 4.23 2.78 -1.62
N LEU A 69 3.28 2.07 -0.99
CA LEU A 69 1.88 2.08 -1.42
C LEU A 69 1.25 3.48 -1.32
N VAL A 70 1.48 4.19 -0.21
CA VAL A 70 0.95 5.54 -0.02
C VAL A 70 1.65 6.53 -0.95
N THR A 71 2.95 6.40 -1.16
CA THR A 71 3.68 7.25 -2.11
C THR A 71 3.19 7.03 -3.53
N ASN A 72 2.99 5.78 -3.95
CA ASN A 72 2.42 5.47 -5.27
C ASN A 72 1.00 6.02 -5.43
N ALA A 73 0.15 5.89 -4.41
CA ALA A 73 -1.18 6.48 -4.41
C ALA A 73 -1.12 8.01 -4.55
N LEU A 74 -0.30 8.69 -3.75
CA LEU A 74 -0.17 10.16 -3.81
C LEU A 74 0.44 10.64 -5.13
N ARG A 75 1.39 9.87 -5.70
CA ARG A 75 2.07 10.21 -6.95
C ARG A 75 1.19 10.02 -8.18
N HIS A 76 0.32 9.00 -8.19
CA HIS A 76 -0.39 8.58 -9.39
C HIS A 76 -1.89 8.85 -9.36
N ALA A 77 -2.51 8.99 -8.19
CA ALA A 77 -3.95 9.14 -8.08
C ALA A 77 -4.44 10.58 -8.08
N LEU A 78 -3.52 11.54 -8.00
CA LEU A 78 -3.86 12.95 -7.93
C LEU A 78 -3.77 13.55 -9.35
N PRO A 79 -4.86 14.14 -9.88
CA PRO A 79 -4.99 14.53 -11.29
C PRO A 79 -4.10 15.71 -11.72
N ALA A 80 -3.29 16.26 -10.82
CA ALA A 80 -2.26 17.24 -11.13
C ALA A 80 -0.94 16.81 -10.48
N ASP A 81 0.20 17.13 -11.12
CA ASP A 81 1.55 16.88 -10.59
C ASP A 81 1.78 17.45 -9.16
N THR A 82 0.85 18.27 -8.68
CA THR A 82 0.76 18.77 -7.32
C THR A 82 -0.55 18.38 -6.64
N PRO A 83 -0.48 17.63 -5.51
CA PRO A 83 -1.62 17.37 -4.64
C PRO A 83 -2.31 18.67 -4.18
N ARG A 84 -3.63 18.76 -4.28
CA ARG A 84 -4.41 19.91 -3.79
C ARG A 84 -5.07 19.58 -2.44
N PRO A 85 -5.18 20.54 -1.51
CA PRO A 85 -5.85 20.32 -0.22
C PRO A 85 -7.30 19.82 -0.34
N ASP A 86 -7.97 20.14 -1.45
CA ASP A 86 -9.36 19.76 -1.73
C ASP A 86 -9.48 18.40 -2.44
N ASP A 87 -8.36 17.75 -2.80
CA ASP A 87 -8.41 16.42 -3.41
C ASP A 87 -8.92 15.39 -2.39
N PRO A 88 -9.64 14.33 -2.83
CA PRO A 88 -10.17 13.36 -1.89
C PRO A 88 -9.02 12.59 -1.20
N PRO A 89 -9.18 12.24 0.09
CA PRO A 89 -8.10 11.63 0.86
C PRO A 89 -7.79 10.22 0.37
N VAL A 90 -6.52 9.85 0.44
CA VAL A 90 -6.06 8.46 0.30
C VAL A 90 -6.43 7.70 1.58
N ARG A 91 -6.91 6.47 1.47
CA ARG A 91 -7.30 5.66 2.62
C ARG A 91 -6.37 4.46 2.78
N LEU A 92 -5.73 4.35 3.94
CA LEU A 92 -4.94 3.18 4.33
C LEU A 92 -5.80 2.24 5.16
N HIS A 93 -5.74 0.96 4.82
CA HIS A 93 -6.37 -0.15 5.54
C HIS A 93 -5.31 -1.18 5.93
N LEU A 94 -5.34 -1.56 7.20
CA LEU A 94 -4.60 -2.69 7.73
C LEU A 94 -5.61 -3.74 8.17
N THR A 95 -5.39 -5.00 7.78
CA THR A 95 -6.25 -6.11 8.16
C THR A 95 -5.40 -7.30 8.54
N ALA A 96 -5.50 -7.73 9.79
CA ALA A 96 -4.82 -8.92 10.30
C ALA A 96 -5.80 -10.10 10.29
N CYS A 97 -5.42 -11.14 9.54
CA CYS A 97 -6.03 -12.46 9.57
C CYS A 97 -5.05 -13.45 10.21
N GLU A 98 -5.52 -14.66 10.55
CA GLU A 98 -4.77 -15.65 11.36
C GLU A 98 -3.30 -15.84 10.96
N ARG A 99 -2.97 -15.78 9.67
CA ARG A 99 -1.59 -15.99 9.17
C ARG A 99 -1.08 -14.87 8.27
N ARG A 100 -1.84 -13.79 8.08
CA ARG A 100 -1.56 -12.77 7.06
C ARG A 100 -1.92 -11.38 7.55
N LEU A 101 -1.09 -10.41 7.20
CA LEU A 101 -1.41 -9.00 7.28
C LEU A 101 -1.63 -8.48 5.87
N VAL A 102 -2.74 -7.81 5.64
CA VAL A 102 -3.03 -7.12 4.39
C VAL A 102 -2.92 -5.63 4.61
N CYS A 103 -2.13 -4.98 3.76
CA CYS A 103 -2.03 -3.53 3.65
C CYS A 103 -2.70 -3.13 2.33
N ALA A 104 -3.78 -2.37 2.40
CA ALA A 104 -4.45 -1.87 1.21
C ALA A 104 -4.51 -0.34 1.26
N VAL A 105 -4.16 0.30 0.14
CA VAL A 105 -4.30 1.74 -0.04
C VAL A 105 -5.34 1.96 -1.12
N ARG A 106 -6.37 2.73 -0.78
CA ARG A 106 -7.41 3.16 -1.71
C ARG A 106 -7.23 4.63 -1.98
N ASP A 107 -6.88 4.95 -3.20
CA ASP A 107 -6.76 6.31 -3.68
C ASP A 107 -8.07 6.76 -4.39
N PRO A 108 -8.25 8.06 -4.69
CA PRO A 108 -9.47 8.55 -5.31
C PRO A 108 -9.56 8.29 -6.82
N SER A 109 -8.52 7.73 -7.45
CA SER A 109 -8.54 7.51 -8.88
C SER A 109 -9.56 6.42 -9.25
N THR A 110 -10.20 6.61 -10.40
CA THR A 110 -11.09 5.64 -11.02
C THR A 110 -10.35 4.70 -11.98
N GLY A 111 -9.05 4.92 -12.17
CA GLY A 111 -8.19 4.14 -13.05
C GLY A 111 -7.76 2.82 -12.41
N THR A 112 -7.75 1.74 -13.19
CA THR A 112 -7.09 0.50 -12.76
C THR A 112 -5.58 0.67 -12.94
N PRO A 113 -4.71 0.19 -12.02
CA PRO A 113 -3.26 0.27 -12.20
C PRO A 113 -2.84 -0.36 -13.53
N ALA A 114 -2.41 0.48 -14.48
CA ALA A 114 -1.88 0.01 -15.75
C ALA A 114 -0.46 -0.54 -15.51
N ALA A 115 -0.21 -1.75 -15.99
CA ALA A 115 1.14 -2.30 -15.99
C ALA A 115 2.03 -1.45 -16.89
N ARG A 116 3.07 -0.81 -16.33
CA ARG A 116 4.08 -0.12 -17.15
C ARG A 116 4.84 -1.17 -17.98
N PRO A 117 5.05 -0.96 -19.30
CA PRO A 117 5.79 -1.90 -20.13
C PRO A 117 7.21 -2.11 -19.59
N PRO A 118 7.77 -3.33 -19.70
CA PRO A 118 9.13 -3.64 -19.26
C PRO A 118 10.11 -2.88 -20.16
N GLY A 119 10.69 -1.79 -19.63
CA GLY A 119 11.55 -0.88 -20.38
C GLY A 119 11.87 0.41 -19.63
N ASP A 120 11.00 0.81 -18.70
CA ASP A 120 11.19 1.99 -17.84
C ASP A 120 11.68 1.61 -16.41
N CYS A 121 12.29 0.43 -16.24
CA CYS A 121 12.78 -0.09 -14.95
C CYS A 121 14.10 0.56 -14.48
N ASP A 122 14.62 1.57 -15.16
CA ASP A 122 15.88 2.23 -14.81
C ASP A 122 15.79 3.19 -13.60
N ALA A 123 14.67 3.17 -12.86
CA ALA A 123 14.49 3.96 -11.64
C ALA A 123 14.18 3.09 -10.41
N GLU A 124 14.56 1.81 -10.41
CA GLU A 124 14.70 1.05 -9.16
C GLU A 124 15.92 1.59 -8.39
N SER A 125 15.74 2.67 -7.63
CA SER A 125 16.65 3.01 -6.53
C SER A 125 16.42 2.05 -5.35
N GLY A 126 16.54 0.75 -5.62
CA GLY A 126 16.67 -0.28 -4.59
C GLY A 126 18.08 -0.18 -4.03
N ARG A 127 18.21 0.10 -2.73
CA ARG A 127 19.47 -0.18 -2.03
C ARG A 127 19.44 -1.66 -1.64
N GLY A 128 20.19 -2.47 -2.39
CA GLY A 128 20.40 -3.89 -2.14
C GLY A 128 20.93 -4.60 -3.38
#